data_AF-A0A929ZFI7-F1
#
_entry.id   AF-A0A929ZFI7-F1
#
_cell.length_a   1.000
_cell.length_b   1.000
_cell.length_c   1.000
_cell.angle_alpha   90.00
_cell.angle_beta   90.00
_cell.angle_gamma   90.00
#
_symmetry.space_group_name_H-M   'P 1'
#
loop_
_entity.id
_entity.type
_entity.pdbx_description
1 polymer ?
#
loop_
_entity_poly.entity_id
_entity_poly.type
_entity_poly.pdbx_seq_one_letter_code
_entity_poly.pdbx_strand_id
1 'polypeptide(L)'
;MWAQPELMDFAMRAGAQVRLREGDGLALTWDCGRSWRHVWKTHGSDAQSFYGESEYAEERWPHFVSNDHDLMLRWAILRIGSEARRRLEWAPIVVPSGAEGLDGRWGVEQLSLI
;
A
#
# COMPACT_ATOMS: atom_id res chain seq x y z
N MET A 1 6.33 13.42 -5.07
CA MET A 1 7.10 12.24 -5.52
C MET A 1 6.23 11.01 -5.22
N TRP A 2 5.83 10.24 -6.23
CA TRP A 2 4.67 9.31 -6.17
C TRP A 2 4.96 7.94 -5.53
N ALA A 3 6.23 7.58 -5.46
CA ALA A 3 6.72 6.42 -4.76
C ALA A 3 7.91 6.90 -3.95
N GLN A 4 8.08 6.40 -2.74
CA GLN A 4 9.41 6.38 -2.13
C GLN A 4 10.28 5.53 -3.06
N PRO A 5 11.25 6.11 -3.78
CA PRO A 5 12.11 5.35 -4.69
C PRO A 5 12.74 4.15 -3.98
N GLU A 6 13.03 4.30 -2.69
CA GLU A 6 13.58 3.27 -1.82
C GLU A 6 12.63 2.08 -1.64
N LEU A 7 11.32 2.31 -1.53
CA LEU A 7 10.33 1.23 -1.44
C LEU A 7 10.24 0.46 -2.75
N MET A 8 10.26 1.18 -3.87
CA MET A 8 10.20 0.58 -5.20
C MET A 8 11.45 -0.25 -5.48
N ASP A 9 12.63 0.31 -5.19
CA ASP A 9 13.91 -0.38 -5.31
C ASP A 9 13.97 -1.62 -4.42
N PHE A 10 13.49 -1.52 -3.17
CA PHE A 10 13.43 -2.66 -2.26
C PHE A 10 12.52 -3.76 -2.80
N ALA A 11 11.31 -3.42 -3.26
CA ALA A 11 10.39 -4.38 -3.84
C ALA A 11 10.98 -5.04 -5.10
N MET A 12 11.60 -4.27 -5.98
CA MET A 12 12.25 -4.78 -7.20
C MET A 12 13.42 -5.72 -6.89
N ARG A 13 14.26 -5.39 -5.90
CA ARG A 13 15.32 -6.28 -5.41
C ARG A 13 14.77 -7.58 -4.83
N ALA A 14 13.57 -7.54 -4.26
CA ALA A 14 12.82 -8.71 -3.81
C ALA A 14 12.07 -9.46 -4.93
N GLY A 15 12.29 -9.10 -6.20
CA GLY A 15 11.70 -9.77 -7.36
C GLY A 15 10.38 -9.16 -7.87
N ALA A 16 10.01 -7.96 -7.40
CA ALA A 16 8.80 -7.31 -7.90
C ALA A 16 8.99 -6.81 -9.34
N GLN A 17 7.97 -7.03 -10.16
CA GLN A 17 7.75 -6.28 -11.38
C GLN A 17 6.95 -5.02 -11.02
N VAL A 18 7.45 -3.87 -11.44
CA VAL A 18 6.82 -2.58 -11.16
C VAL A 18 6.26 -1.97 -12.44
N ARG A 19 5.06 -1.42 -12.33
CA ARG A 19 4.40 -0.64 -13.37
C ARG A 19 4.00 0.70 -12.78
N LEU A 20 4.50 1.77 -13.38
CA LEU A 20 3.99 3.12 -13.15
C LEU A 20 2.89 3.36 -14.18
N ARG A 21 1.70 3.72 -13.73
CA ARG A 21 0.64 4.23 -14.61
C ARG A 21 0.72 5.75 -14.63
N GLU A 22 0.73 6.34 -15.82
CA GLU A 22 0.59 7.78 -15.96
C GLU A 22 -0.69 8.25 -15.27
N GLY A 23 -0.57 9.27 -14.42
CA GLY A 23 -1.68 9.87 -13.68
C GLY A 23 -2.25 9.05 -12.52
N ASP A 24 -2.01 7.74 -12.44
CA ASP A 24 -2.89 6.84 -11.67
C ASP A 24 -2.20 5.90 -10.68
N GLY A 25 -0.88 6.05 -10.48
CA GLY A 25 -0.19 5.48 -9.33
C GLY A 25 0.78 4.32 -9.61
N LEU A 26 1.22 3.69 -8.52
CA LEU A 26 2.21 2.61 -8.47
C LEU A 26 1.50 1.26 -8.41
N ALA A 27 1.88 0.33 -9.28
CA ALA A 27 1.43 -1.05 -9.24
C ALA A 27 2.64 -2.01 -9.17
N LEU A 28 2.59 -2.98 -8.26
CA LEU A 28 3.62 -3.99 -8.07
C LEU A 28 3.03 -5.39 -8.09
N THR A 29 3.76 -6.33 -8.67
CA THR A 29 3.45 -7.76 -8.61
C THR A 29 4.73 -8.56 -8.48
N TRP A 30 4.68 -9.72 -7.83
CA TRP A 30 5.80 -10.66 -7.78
C TRP A 30 5.42 -12.04 -8.36
N ASP A 31 4.26 -12.13 -9.02
CA ASP A 31 3.72 -13.39 -9.54
C ASP A 31 3.26 -13.24 -11.00
N CYS A 32 4.01 -12.42 -11.74
CA CYS A 32 3.78 -12.14 -13.16
C CYS A 32 2.36 -11.62 -13.46
N GLY A 33 1.80 -10.83 -12.53
CA GLY A 33 0.54 -10.12 -12.72
C GLY A 33 -0.70 -10.90 -12.31
N ARG A 34 -0.55 -12.02 -11.59
CA ARG A 34 -1.67 -12.73 -10.96
C ARG A 34 -2.23 -11.92 -9.79
N SER A 35 -1.38 -11.32 -8.97
CA SER A 35 -1.76 -10.50 -7.81
C SER A 35 -0.98 -9.20 -7.81
N TRP A 36 -1.71 -8.08 -7.73
CA TRP A 36 -1.18 -6.73 -7.80
C TRP A 36 -1.39 -5.97 -6.49
N ARG A 37 -0.39 -5.19 -6.09
CA ARG A 37 -0.48 -4.19 -5.03
C ARG A 37 -0.49 -2.82 -5.69
N HIS A 38 -1.43 -1.98 -5.31
CA HIS A 38 -1.67 -0.69 -5.92
C HIS A 38 -1.58 0.43 -4.88
N VAL A 39 -0.98 1.53 -5.29
CA VAL A 39 -1.05 2.83 -4.62
C VAL A 39 -1.54 3.83 -5.65
N TRP A 40 -2.67 4.48 -5.42
CA TRP A 40 -3.24 5.44 -6.37
C TRP A 40 -3.91 6.62 -5.69
N LYS A 41 -4.34 7.61 -6.48
CA LYS A 41 -5.08 8.77 -6.00
C LYS A 41 -6.27 9.06 -6.89
N THR A 42 -7.29 9.68 -6.32
CA THR A 42 -8.30 10.38 -7.12
C THR A 42 -7.81 11.78 -7.49
N HIS A 43 -8.32 12.33 -8.58
CA HIS A 43 -8.04 13.70 -9.02
C HIS A 43 -9.21 14.62 -8.65
N GLY A 44 -8.93 15.88 -8.33
CA GLY A 44 -9.96 16.89 -8.00
C GLY A 44 -9.67 17.64 -6.70
N SER A 45 -10.65 18.42 -6.24
CA SER A 45 -10.59 19.18 -4.98
C SER A 45 -10.46 18.28 -3.75
N ASP A 46 -11.04 17.09 -3.81
CA ASP A 46 -11.11 16.12 -2.71
C ASP A 46 -10.27 14.88 -3.05
N ALA A 47 -9.03 15.11 -3.47
CA ALA A 47 -8.10 14.05 -3.83
C ALA A 47 -7.81 13.15 -2.60
N GLN A 48 -8.12 11.86 -2.73
CA GLN A 48 -7.85 10.85 -1.73
C GLN A 48 -6.74 9.93 -2.22
N SER A 49 -5.94 9.44 -1.28
CA SER A 49 -4.90 8.44 -1.52
C SER A 49 -5.38 7.05 -1.11
N PHE A 50 -5.07 6.06 -1.92
CA PHE A 50 -5.55 4.70 -1.77
C PHE A 50 -4.38 3.71 -1.77
N TYR A 51 -4.48 2.69 -0.92
CA TYR A 51 -3.74 1.43 -1.06
C TYR A 51 -4.75 0.29 -1.22
N GLY A 52 -4.44 -0.65 -2.10
CA GLY A 52 -5.34 -1.75 -2.41
C GLY A 52 -4.69 -2.82 -3.28
N GLU A 53 -5.47 -3.84 -3.61
CA GLU A 53 -5.00 -5.03 -4.29
C GLU A 53 -5.96 -5.39 -5.44
N SER A 54 -5.48 -6.11 -6.45
CA SER A 54 -6.34 -6.75 -7.45
C SER A 54 -5.72 -8.03 -7.98
N GLU A 55 -6.54 -8.92 -8.54
CA GLU A 55 -6.09 -10.12 -9.23
C GLU A 55 -6.21 -9.95 -10.75
N TYR A 56 -5.28 -10.51 -11.52
CA TYR A 56 -5.30 -10.54 -12.99
C TYR A 56 -5.63 -9.22 -13.71
N ALA A 57 -5.25 -8.07 -13.12
CA ALA A 57 -5.59 -6.73 -13.59
C ALA A 57 -7.10 -6.39 -13.62
N GLU A 58 -7.90 -7.09 -12.81
CA GLU A 58 -9.27 -6.73 -12.47
C GLU A 58 -9.32 -5.42 -11.65
N GLU A 59 -10.54 -5.01 -11.31
CA GLU A 59 -10.82 -3.80 -10.54
C GLU A 59 -10.03 -3.79 -9.21
N ARG A 60 -9.53 -2.59 -8.86
CA ARG A 60 -8.75 -2.38 -7.64
C ARG A 60 -9.70 -2.41 -6.43
N TRP A 61 -9.45 -3.32 -5.50
CA TRP A 61 -10.13 -3.32 -4.21
C TRP A 61 -9.37 -2.43 -3.22
N PRO A 62 -9.97 -1.37 -2.66
CA PRO A 62 -9.30 -0.51 -1.68
C PRO A 62 -9.26 -1.19 -0.31
N HIS A 63 -8.06 -1.25 0.28
CA HIS A 63 -7.85 -1.75 1.65
C HIS A 63 -7.62 -0.61 2.63
N PHE A 64 -7.13 0.54 2.15
CA PHE A 64 -6.89 1.73 2.95
C PHE A 64 -7.13 2.98 2.10
N VAL A 65 -7.84 3.94 2.68
CA VAL A 65 -8.14 5.25 2.09
C VAL A 65 -7.72 6.32 3.08
N SER A 66 -7.06 7.37 2.60
CA SER A 66 -6.75 8.54 3.42
C SER A 66 -6.68 9.81 2.59
N ASN A 67 -7.14 10.91 3.18
CA ASN A 67 -6.89 12.26 2.65
C ASN A 67 -5.45 12.70 2.93
N ASP A 68 -4.74 12.02 3.84
CA ASP A 68 -3.31 12.21 4.09
C ASP A 68 -2.50 11.23 3.24
N HIS A 69 -1.79 11.79 2.27
CA HIS A 69 -0.95 11.00 1.37
C HIS A 69 0.19 10.28 2.08
N ASP A 70 0.83 10.93 3.05
CA ASP A 70 1.98 10.38 3.75
C ASP A 70 1.56 9.25 4.67
N LEU A 71 0.37 9.34 5.29
CA LEU A 71 -0.22 8.25 6.05
C LEU A 71 -0.49 7.02 5.17
N MET A 72 -1.08 7.23 3.98
CA MET A 72 -1.28 6.14 3.01
C MET A 72 0.06 5.53 2.57
N LEU A 73 1.09 6.33 2.31
CA LEU A 73 2.41 5.82 1.94
C LEU A 73 3.04 4.97 3.04
N ARG A 74 2.91 5.38 4.32
CA ARG A 74 3.37 4.57 5.46
C ARG A 74 2.66 3.22 5.53
N TRP A 75 1.36 3.21 5.27
CA TRP A 75 0.60 1.97 5.15
C TRP A 75 1.12 1.08 4.00
N ALA A 76 1.33 1.68 2.82
CA ALA A 76 1.86 0.97 1.67
C ALA A 76 3.25 0.37 1.94
N ILE A 77 4.15 1.10 2.61
CA ILE A 77 5.48 0.62 3.01
C ILE A 77 5.37 -0.61 3.90
N LEU A 78 4.48 -0.61 4.90
CA LEU A 78 4.29 -1.77 5.77
C LEU A 78 3.86 -3.00 4.98
N ARG A 79 2.92 -2.84 4.05
CA ARG A 79 2.36 -3.94 3.27
C ARG A 79 3.32 -4.48 2.21
N ILE A 80 3.86 -3.59 1.37
CA ILE A 80 4.81 -3.92 0.30
C ILE A 80 6.13 -4.42 0.91
N GLY A 81 6.62 -3.76 1.97
CA GLY A 81 7.83 -4.15 2.67
C GLY A 81 7.71 -5.53 3.31
N SER A 82 6.58 -5.84 3.95
CA SER A 82 6.35 -7.18 4.51
C SER A 82 6.36 -8.27 3.45
N GLU A 83 5.72 -8.03 2.30
CA GLU A 83 5.74 -8.98 1.19
C GLU A 83 7.15 -9.13 0.60
N ALA A 84 7.86 -8.02 0.38
CA ALA A 84 9.24 -8.05 -0.10
C ALA A 84 10.16 -8.86 0.83
N ARG A 85 10.05 -8.67 2.15
CA ARG A 85 10.79 -9.47 3.15
C ARG A 85 10.46 -10.96 3.04
N ARG A 86 9.18 -11.30 2.89
CA ARG A 86 8.74 -12.68 2.72
C ARG A 86 9.35 -13.31 1.47
N ARG A 87 9.42 -12.57 0.36
CA ARG A 87 10.05 -13.02 -0.91
C ARG A 87 11.55 -13.22 -0.79
N LEU A 88 12.21 -12.45 0.07
CA LEU A 88 13.62 -12.59 0.39
C LEU A 88 13.89 -13.63 1.49
N GLU A 89 12.86 -14.32 1.98
CA GLU A 89 12.94 -15.28 3.10
C GLU A 89 13.51 -14.68 4.39
N TRP A 90 13.34 -13.37 4.57
CA TRP A 90 13.76 -12.68 5.77
C TRP A 90 12.74 -12.89 6.89
N ALA A 91 13.23 -12.89 8.13
CA ALA A 91 12.36 -12.96 9.30
C ALA A 91 11.30 -11.84 9.27
N PRO A 92 10.03 -12.14 9.61
CA PRO A 92 8.98 -11.14 9.62
C PRO A 92 9.26 -10.09 10.70
N ILE A 93 8.84 -8.85 10.44
CA ILE A 93 8.80 -7.81 11.46
C ILE A 93 7.40 -7.86 12.08
N VAL A 94 7.34 -8.02 13.39
CA VAL A 94 6.08 -8.00 14.13
C VAL A 94 5.64 -6.56 14.28
N VAL A 95 4.56 -6.19 13.57
CA VAL A 95 3.96 -4.86 13.66
C VAL A 95 2.86 -4.89 14.72
N PRO A 96 2.89 -4.00 15.73
CA PRO A 96 1.81 -3.90 16.70
C PRO A 96 0.47 -3.62 16.00
N SER A 97 -0.55 -4.40 16.33
CA SER A 97 -1.88 -4.30 15.70
C SER A 97 -3.04 -4.21 16.70
N GLY A 98 -2.76 -4.30 17.99
CA GLY A 98 -3.75 -4.17 19.06
C GLY A 98 -4.08 -2.71 19.36
N ALA A 99 -5.33 -2.44 19.73
CA ALA A 99 -5.80 -1.09 20.07
C ALA A 99 -5.08 -0.53 21.30
N GLU A 100 -4.65 -1.40 22.21
CA GLU A 100 -3.87 -1.07 23.40
C GLU A 100 -2.50 -0.44 23.10
N GLY A 101 -1.98 -0.63 21.89
CA GLY A 101 -0.72 -0.04 21.42
C GLY A 101 -0.89 1.31 20.73
N LEU A 102 -2.12 1.85 20.65
CA LEU A 102 -2.40 3.10 19.97
C LEU A 102 -1.89 4.31 20.78
N ASP A 103 -1.14 5.20 20.13
CA ASP A 103 -0.69 6.46 20.72
C ASP A 103 -1.92 7.33 21.09
N GLY A 104 -1.92 7.90 22.29
CA GLY A 104 -3.08 8.62 22.85
C GLY A 104 -3.53 9.87 22.08
N ARG A 105 -2.80 10.29 21.04
CA ARG A 105 -3.24 11.33 20.10
C ARG A 105 -4.20 10.81 19.03
N TRP A 106 -4.36 9.49 18.91
CA TRP A 106 -5.23 8.85 17.94
C TRP A 106 -6.44 8.22 18.61
N GLY A 107 -7.57 8.25 17.90
CA GLY A 107 -8.79 7.53 18.25
C GLY A 107 -9.23 6.63 17.11
N VAL A 108 -10.03 5.61 17.44
CA VAL A 108 -10.63 4.70 16.45
C VAL A 108 -12.14 4.81 16.56
N GLU A 109 -12.79 5.02 15.43
CA GLU A 109 -14.24 5.06 15.31
C GLU A 109 -14.67 4.18 14.15
N GLN A 110 -15.75 3.42 14.34
CA GLN A 110 -16.37 2.68 13.26
C GLN A 110 -17.33 3.60 12.53
N LEU A 111 -17.02 3.90 11.27
CA LEU A 111 -17.95 4.58 10.38
C LEU A 111 -18.89 3.54 9.75
N SER A 112 -20.18 3.65 10.00
CA SER A 112 -21.19 2.91 9.26
C SER A 112 -21.32 3.53 7.87
N LEU A 113 -21.02 2.76 6.82
CA LEU A 113 -21.49 3.11 5.49
C LEU A 113 -23.03 2.99 5.50
N ILE A 114 -23.72 4.10 5.22
CA ILE A 114 -25.14 4.09 4.87
C ILE A 114 -25.27 3.50 3.47
#